data_AF-A0A2P5FMP7-F1
#
_entry.id   AF-A0A2P5FMP7-F1
#
_cell.length_a   1.000
_cell.length_b   1.000
_cell.length_c   1.000
_cell.angle_alpha   90.00
_cell.angle_beta   90.00
_cell.angle_gamma   90.00
#
_symmetry.space_group_name_H-M   'P 1'
#
loop_
_entity.id
_entity.type
_entity.pdbx_description
1 polymer ?
#
loop_
_entity_poly.entity_id
_entity_poly.type
_entity_poly.pdbx_seq_one_letter_code
_entity_poly.pdbx_strand_id
1 'polypeptide(L)'
;MDNLINTAQDMEILCQSKVIDNWLDNKDAAEFFNKLYDDIGVREPYYLDLTQRVNEYCGYFWPRHRTTLVRDYFKSPWALISVIVALILLILAFLQTWFTITK
;
A
#
# COMPACT_ATOMS: atom_id res chain seq x y z
N MET A 1 -1.92 12.11 -17.83
CA MET A 1 -1.12 10.98 -17.31
C MET A 1 0.02 11.48 -16.44
N ASP A 2 0.21 12.80 -16.36
CA ASP A 2 1.16 13.50 -15.47
C ASP A 2 1.03 13.15 -13.98
N ASN A 3 -0.10 12.56 -13.58
CA ASN A 3 -0.34 12.09 -12.21
C ASN A 3 0.12 10.64 -11.95
N LEU A 4 0.47 9.87 -13.00
CA LEU A 4 0.82 8.45 -12.91
C LEU A 4 2.22 8.15 -13.46
N ILE A 5 2.58 8.76 -14.59
CA ILE A 5 3.90 8.64 -15.22
C ILE A 5 4.35 10.05 -15.54
N ASN A 6 5.32 10.55 -14.79
CA ASN A 6 5.87 11.89 -15.00
C ASN A 6 7.40 11.85 -15.01
N THR A 7 7.98 10.98 -14.19
CA THR A 7 9.42 10.81 -14.04
C THR A 7 9.88 9.41 -14.46
N ALA A 8 11.18 9.26 -14.72
CA ALA A 8 11.80 7.96 -14.96
C ALA A 8 11.62 7.00 -13.76
N GLN A 9 11.50 7.55 -12.54
CA GLN A 9 11.27 6.75 -11.33
C GLN A 9 9.87 6.14 -11.30
N ASP A 10 8.87 6.88 -11.79
CA ASP A 10 7.50 6.35 -11.91
C ASP A 10 7.46 5.18 -12.90
N MET A 11 8.15 5.32 -14.04
CA MET A 11 8.33 4.24 -15.02
C MET A 11 9.03 3.01 -14.42
N GLU A 12 10.08 3.23 -13.63
CA GLU A 12 10.82 2.14 -12.97
C GLU A 12 9.91 1.33 -12.03
N ILE A 13 9.12 2.01 -11.18
CA ILE A 13 8.18 1.37 -10.25
C ILE A 13 7.11 0.57 -11.02
N LEU A 14 6.59 1.13 -12.11
CA LEU A 14 5.58 0.47 -12.94
C LEU A 14 6.11 -0.74 -13.70
N CYS A 15 7.37 -0.69 -14.14
CA CYS A 15 8.04 -1.84 -14.76
C CYS A 15 8.35 -2.93 -13.74
N GLN A 16 8.86 -2.56 -12.56
CA GLN A 16 9.12 -3.51 -11.48
C GLN A 16 7.85 -4.20 -10.98
N SER A 17 6.73 -3.48 -10.96
CA SER A 17 5.41 -4.03 -10.62
C SER A 17 4.73 -4.77 -11.78
N LYS A 18 5.39 -4.89 -12.94
CA LYS A 18 4.89 -5.55 -14.16
C LYS A 18 3.58 -4.96 -14.70
N VAL A 19 3.28 -3.72 -14.35
CA VAL A 19 2.11 -2.99 -14.85
C VAL A 19 2.37 -2.51 -16.29
N ILE A 20 3.62 -2.14 -16.58
CA ILE A 20 4.08 -1.72 -17.91
C ILE A 20 5.30 -2.55 -18.28
N ASP A 21 5.32 -3.08 -19.49
CA ASP A 21 6.53 -3.67 -20.06
C ASP A 21 7.19 -2.62 -20.96
N ASN A 22 8.27 -2.03 -20.47
CA ASN A 22 8.97 -0.95 -21.16
C ASN A 22 10.20 -1.49 -21.89
N TRP A 23 10.26 -1.25 -23.20
CA TRP A 23 11.38 -1.64 -24.05
C TRP A 23 12.32 -0.48 -24.36
N LEU A 24 11.99 0.73 -23.89
CA LEU A 24 12.80 1.94 -23.97
C LEU A 24 13.53 2.18 -22.64
N ASP A 25 14.49 3.09 -22.62
CA ASP A 25 15.00 3.60 -21.35
C ASP A 25 13.87 4.30 -20.57
N ASN A 26 13.87 4.19 -19.23
CA ASN A 26 12.78 4.72 -18.41
C ASN A 26 12.59 6.23 -18.58
N LYS A 27 13.68 6.96 -18.87
CA LYS A 27 13.62 8.41 -19.13
C LYS A 27 12.93 8.71 -20.46
N ASP A 28 13.29 7.98 -21.51
CA ASP A 28 12.73 8.17 -22.85
C ASP A 28 11.26 7.75 -22.90
N ALA A 29 10.90 6.68 -22.18
CA ALA A 29 9.52 6.25 -22.03
C ALA A 29 8.67 7.30 -21.31
N ALA A 30 9.16 7.85 -20.19
CA ALA A 30 8.45 8.89 -19.46
C ALA A 30 8.22 10.14 -20.35
N GLU A 31 9.24 10.57 -21.10
CA GLU A 31 9.12 11.71 -22.02
C GLU A 31 8.14 11.44 -23.16
N PHE A 32 8.13 10.22 -23.71
CA PHE A 32 7.18 9.80 -24.73
C PHE A 32 5.73 9.86 -24.22
N PHE A 33 5.44 9.30 -23.04
CA PHE A 33 4.10 9.34 -22.45
C PHE A 33 3.67 10.76 -22.08
N ASN A 34 4.57 11.61 -21.60
CA ASN A 34 4.29 13.01 -21.31
C ASN A 34 3.92 13.78 -22.58
N LYS A 35 4.69 13.63 -23.67
CA LYS A 35 4.39 14.28 -24.96
C LYS A 35 3.07 13.78 -25.57
N LEU A 36 2.80 12.49 -25.46
CA LEU A 36 1.56 11.89 -25.95
C LEU A 36 0.33 12.45 -25.22
N TYR A 37 0.44 12.71 -23.93
CA TYR A 37 -0.65 13.27 -23.13
C TYR A 37 -0.85 14.77 -23.38
N ASP A 38 0.22 15.52 -23.62
CA ASP A 38 0.15 16.97 -23.92
C ASP A 38 -0.53 17.24 -25.27
N ASP A 39 -0.32 16.36 -26.25
CA ASP A 39 -0.90 16.46 -27.60
C ASP A 39 -2.36 15.99 -27.66
N ILE A 40 -2.71 14.99 -26.84
CA ILE A 40 -4.07 14.46 -26.73
C ILE A 40 -4.73 15.15 -25.55
N GLY A 41 -5.39 16.29 -25.77
CA GLY A 41 -6.13 17.01 -24.73
C GLY A 41 -7.22 16.14 -24.08
N VAL A 42 -6.84 15.31 -23.10
CA VAL A 42 -7.72 14.37 -22.42
C VAL A 42 -8.62 15.16 -21.50
N ARG A 43 -9.82 15.47 -22.01
CA ARG A 43 -10.82 16.32 -21.37
C ARG A 43 -11.52 15.63 -20.19
N GLU A 44 -11.30 14.33 -19.99
CA GLU A 44 -11.82 13.59 -18.84
C GLU A 44 -10.71 12.78 -18.15
N PRO A 45 -10.50 12.98 -16.85
CA PRO A 45 -9.49 12.26 -16.09
C PRO A 45 -10.01 10.84 -15.85
N TYR A 46 -9.72 9.95 -16.81
CA TYR A 46 -10.18 8.55 -16.86
C TYR A 46 -9.90 7.76 -15.58
N TYR A 47 -8.89 8.18 -14.82
CA TYR A 47 -8.46 7.56 -13.56
C TYR A 47 -8.88 8.33 -12.32
N LEU A 48 -9.60 9.45 -12.42
CA LEU A 48 -9.83 10.33 -11.26
C LEU A 48 -10.54 9.60 -10.11
N ASP A 49 -11.57 8.83 -10.44
CA ASP A 49 -12.32 8.00 -9.49
C ASP A 49 -11.44 6.89 -8.88
N LEU A 50 -10.55 6.28 -9.67
CA LEU A 50 -9.58 5.30 -9.17
C LEU A 50 -8.54 5.95 -8.24
N THR A 51 -7.97 7.08 -8.65
CA THR A 51 -6.99 7.85 -7.88
C THR A 51 -7.60 8.35 -6.58
N GLN A 52 -8.86 8.79 -6.61
CA GLN A 52 -9.58 9.21 -5.41
C GLN A 52 -9.78 8.04 -4.45
N ARG A 53 -10.24 6.88 -4.92
CA ARG A 53 -10.36 5.68 -4.07
C ARG A 53 -9.03 5.23 -3.47
N VAL A 54 -7.95 5.25 -4.26
CA VAL A 54 -6.61 4.90 -3.79
C VAL A 54 -6.14 5.91 -2.74
N ASN A 55 -6.37 7.20 -2.97
CA ASN A 55 -5.99 8.26 -2.03
C ASN A 55 -6.82 8.21 -0.74
N GLU A 56 -8.11 7.90 -0.81
CA GLU A 56 -8.97 7.66 0.35
C GLU A 56 -8.53 6.42 1.13
N TYR A 57 -8.18 5.33 0.43
CA TYR A 57 -7.63 4.13 1.06
C TYR A 57 -6.30 4.43 1.76
N CYS A 58 -5.36 5.08 1.07
CA CYS A 58 -4.04 5.47 1.61
C CYS A 58 -4.14 6.54 2.70
N GLY A 59 -5.16 7.39 2.68
CA GLY A 59 -5.42 8.44 3.67
C GLY A 59 -5.94 7.91 4.99
N TYR A 60 -6.53 6.71 5.02
CA TYR A 60 -6.83 6.04 6.28
C TYR A 60 -5.52 5.70 7.01
N PHE A 61 -5.48 5.93 8.32
CA PHE A 61 -4.34 5.62 9.20
C PHE A 61 -3.90 4.14 9.10
N TRP A 62 -4.79 3.27 8.61
CA TRP A 62 -4.66 1.82 8.60
C TRP A 62 -3.54 1.30 7.67
N PRO A 63 -3.47 1.61 6.36
CA PRO A 63 -2.41 1.11 5.49
C PRO A 63 -1.00 1.47 5.95
N ARG A 64 -0.76 2.69 6.44
CA ARG A 64 0.59 3.11 6.83
C ARG A 64 1.15 2.27 8.00
N HIS A 65 0.32 2.00 9.00
CA HIS A 65 0.72 1.16 10.13
C HIS A 65 0.65 -0.33 9.79
N ARG A 66 -0.27 -0.73 8.91
CA ARG A 66 -0.40 -2.11 8.44
C ARG A 66 0.85 -2.55 7.69
N THR A 67 1.50 -1.71 6.89
CA THR A 67 2.73 -2.11 6.19
C THR A 67 3.85 -2.44 7.17
N THR A 68 4.02 -1.65 8.23
CA THR A 68 5.00 -1.90 9.29
C THR A 68 4.64 -3.15 10.11
N LEU A 69 3.37 -3.27 10.52
CA LEU A 69 2.87 -4.46 11.22
C LEU A 69 3.06 -5.72 10.38
N VAL A 70 2.70 -5.70 9.11
CA VAL A 70 2.87 -6.86 8.23
C VAL A 70 4.35 -7.16 8.03
N ARG A 71 5.18 -6.15 7.76
CA ARG A 71 6.62 -6.35 7.56
C ARG A 71 7.31 -6.92 8.79
N ASP A 72 6.99 -6.44 9.98
CA ASP A 72 7.72 -6.81 11.19
C ASP A 72 7.13 -8.07 11.85
N TYR A 73 5.80 -8.28 11.77
CA TYR A 73 5.13 -9.45 12.35
C TYR A 73 5.06 -10.67 11.41
N PHE A 74 4.96 -10.48 10.08
CA PHE A 74 4.88 -11.62 9.13
C PHE A 74 6.25 -12.08 8.61
N LYS A 75 7.34 -11.33 8.82
CA LYS A 75 8.69 -11.81 8.44
C LYS A 75 9.23 -12.90 9.37
N SER A 76 8.78 -12.95 10.62
CA SER A 76 9.26 -13.93 11.59
C SER A 76 8.09 -14.75 12.13
N PRO A 77 8.02 -16.06 11.84
CA PRO A 77 6.98 -16.93 12.39
C PRO A 77 6.93 -16.89 13.93
N TRP A 78 8.06 -16.61 14.58
CA TRP A 78 8.16 -16.45 16.04
C TRP A 78 7.43 -15.22 16.58
N ALA A 79 7.45 -14.10 15.85
CA ALA A 79 6.74 -12.89 16.26
C ALA A 79 5.23 -13.14 16.28
N LEU A 80 4.71 -13.86 15.28
CA LEU A 80 3.31 -14.25 15.20
C LEU A 80 2.91 -15.15 16.39
N ILE A 81 3.71 -16.18 16.69
CA ILE A 81 3.46 -17.07 17.83
C ILE A 81 3.46 -16.28 19.15
N SER A 82 4.42 -15.37 19.35
CA SER A 82 4.49 -14.55 20.56
C SER A 82 3.25 -13.69 20.77
N VAL A 83 2.69 -13.12 19.70
CA VAL A 83 1.45 -12.33 19.77
C VAL A 83 0.27 -13.19 20.16
N ILE A 84 0.14 -14.38 19.55
CA ILE A 84 -0.95 -15.32 19.86
C ILE A 84 -0.88 -15.72 21.33
N VAL A 85 0.32 -16.06 21.84
CA VAL A 85 0.52 -16.40 23.25
C VAL A 85 0.15 -15.23 24.17
N ALA A 86 0.62 -14.02 23.87
CA ALA A 86 0.30 -12.83 24.65
C ALA A 86 -1.21 -12.56 24.69
N LEU A 87 -1.91 -12.76 23.57
CA LEU A 87 -3.35 -12.56 23.46
C LEU A 87 -4.14 -13.61 24.26
N ILE A 88 -3.71 -14.88 24.25
CA ILE A 88 -4.28 -15.94 25.08
C ILE A 88 -4.09 -15.59 26.57
N LEU A 89 -2.88 -15.19 26.97
CA LEU A 89 -2.59 -14.80 28.36
C LEU A 89 -3.44 -13.60 28.80
N LEU A 90 -3.63 -12.61 27.92
CA LEU A 90 -4.48 -11.46 28.19
C LEU A 90 -5.93 -11.86 28.43
N ILE A 91 -6.50 -12.75 27.59
CA ILE A 91 -7.86 -13.26 27.75
C ILE A 91 -8.00 -14.02 29.07
N LEU A 92 -7.04 -14.90 29.38
CA LEU A 92 -7.03 -15.66 30.62
C LEU A 92 -6.96 -14.74 31.84
N ALA A 93 -6.08 -13.73 31.82
CA ALA A 93 -5.95 -12.76 32.89
C ALA A 93 -7.26 -11.96 33.07
N PHE A 94 -7.88 -11.53 31.98
CA PHE A 94 -9.16 -10.83 32.02
C PHE A 94 -10.27 -11.70 32.65
N LEU A 95 -10.39 -12.95 32.22
CA LEU A 95 -11.33 -13.91 32.79
C LEU A 95 -11.05 -14.13 34.28
N GLN A 96 -9.77 -14.30 34.66
CA GLN A 96 -9.38 -14.46 36.06
C GLN A 96 -9.78 -13.26 36.91
N THR A 97 -9.51 -12.04 36.45
CA THR A 97 -9.93 -10.82 37.16
C THR A 97 -11.45 -10.74 37.26
N TRP A 98 -12.17 -11.05 36.17
CA TRP A 98 -13.63 -11.05 36.16
C TRP A 98 -14.22 -12.04 37.16
N PHE A 99 -13.74 -13.28 37.19
CA PHE A 99 -14.19 -14.30 38.15
C PHE A 99 -13.79 -13.96 39.59
N THR A 100 -12.66 -13.28 39.80
CA THR A 100 -12.24 -12.84 41.14
C THR A 100 -13.11 -11.69 41.66
N ILE A 101 -13.63 -10.84 40.78
CA ILE A 101 -14.51 -9.72 41.17
C ILE A 101 -15.96 -10.18 41.33
N THR A 102 -16.41 -11.15 40.54
CA THR A 102 -17.80 -11.65 40.55
C THR A 102 -18.05 -12.75 41.58
N LYS A 103 -17.02 -13.23 42.28
CA LYS A 103 -17.09 -14.21 43.36
C LYS A 103 -16.76 -13.56 44.70
#